data_AF-A0A7C6W3N9-F1
#
_entry.id   AF-A0A7C6W3N9-F1
#
_cell.length_a   1.000
_cell.length_b   1.000
_cell.length_c   1.000
_cell.angle_alpha   90.00
_cell.angle_beta   90.00
_cell.angle_gamma   90.00
#
_symmetry.space_group_name_H-M   'P 1'
#
loop_
_entity.id
_entity.type
_entity.pdbx_description
1 polymer ?
#
loop_
_entity_poly.entity_id
_entity_poly.type
_entity_poly.pdbx_seq_one_letter_code
_entity_poly.pdbx_strand_id
1 'polypeptide(L)'
;DTFVIPANSTRKHTAEVFLNFLLRGDINARIANENRYATPNEAARPFIDPTLLNDPVVFPPNQDLQNAEIVLPLSPEGEKRYADLWERFIDGKP
;
A
#
# COMPACT_ATOMS: atom_id res chain seq x y z
N ASP A 1 -1.11 0.82 1.13
CA ASP A 1 -0.93 2.12 1.82
C ASP A 1 -1.13 3.29 0.89
N THR A 2 -1.59 4.42 1.44
CA THR A 2 -1.81 5.67 0.70
C THR A 2 -1.42 6.85 1.58
N PHE A 3 -0.78 7.86 0.99
CA PHE A 3 -0.54 9.12 1.67
C PHE A 3 -1.82 9.97 1.76
N VAL A 4 -2.00 10.66 2.88
CA VAL A 4 -3.11 11.59 3.10
C VAL A 4 -2.61 12.90 3.70
N ILE A 5 -3.30 14.01 3.40
CA ILE A 5 -3.11 15.29 4.10
C ILE A 5 -4.31 15.48 5.03
N PRO A 6 -4.12 15.48 6.36
CA PRO A 6 -5.20 15.72 7.30
C PRO A 6 -5.90 17.08 7.06
N ALA A 7 -7.22 17.11 7.21
CA ALA A 7 -8.03 18.31 6.94
C ALA A 7 -7.60 19.51 7.80
N ASN A 8 -7.12 19.26 9.02
CA ASN A 8 -6.63 20.23 9.99
C ASN A 8 -5.11 20.51 9.90
N SER A 9 -4.41 20.03 8.86
CA SER A 9 -2.99 20.31 8.69
C SER A 9 -2.72 21.81 8.62
N THR A 10 -1.77 22.29 9.43
CA THR A 10 -1.29 23.68 9.42
C THR A 10 -0.20 23.93 8.37
N ARG A 11 0.23 22.87 7.66
CA ARG A 11 1.34 22.88 6.69
C ARG A 11 0.94 22.24 5.36
N LYS A 12 -0.30 22.48 4.90
CA LYS A 12 -0.89 21.85 3.69
C LYS A 12 0.00 22.00 2.46
N HIS A 13 0.42 23.22 2.13
CA HIS A 13 1.27 23.47 0.97
C HIS A 13 2.59 22.69 1.02
N THR A 14 3.25 22.62 2.18
CA THR A 14 4.48 21.82 2.33
C THR A 14 4.22 20.33 2.12
N ALA A 15 3.09 19.81 2.61
CA ALA A 15 2.71 18.42 2.39
C ALA A 15 2.43 18.13 0.91
N GLU A 16 1.72 19.03 0.21
CA GLU A 16 1.48 18.92 -1.24
C GLU A 16 2.80 18.91 -2.04
N VAL A 17 3.74 19.79 -1.71
CA VAL A 17 5.07 19.81 -2.33
C VAL A 17 5.83 18.51 -2.09
N PHE A 18 5.74 17.95 -0.88
CA PHE A 18 6.34 16.65 -0.56
C PHE A 18 5.70 15.51 -1.35
N LEU A 19 4.37 15.46 -1.45
CA LEU A 19 3.67 14.46 -2.26
C LEU A 19 4.06 14.59 -3.74
N ASN A 20 4.12 15.81 -4.27
CA ASN A 20 4.57 16.05 -5.63
C ASN A 20 6.00 15.52 -5.88
N PHE A 21 6.90 15.69 -4.92
CA PHE A 21 8.26 15.13 -4.99
C PHE A 21 8.24 13.59 -5.00
N LEU A 22 7.45 12.96 -4.14
CA LEU A 22 7.32 11.50 -4.04
C LEU A 22 6.70 10.86 -5.29
N LEU A 23 5.84 11.60 -6.00
CA LEU A 23 5.14 11.13 -7.21
C LEU A 23 6.01 11.22 -8.48
N ARG A 24 7.23 11.77 -8.41
CA ARG A 24 8.17 11.70 -9.55
C ARG A 24 8.64 10.26 -9.75
N GLY A 25 8.68 9.79 -10.99
CA GLY A 25 8.97 8.39 -11.32
C GLY A 25 10.32 7.91 -10.79
N ASP A 26 11.37 8.73 -10.91
CA ASP A 26 12.71 8.44 -10.40
C ASP A 26 12.75 8.31 -8.87
N ILE A 27 12.08 9.20 -8.16
CA ILE A 27 11.98 9.15 -6.69
C ILE A 27 11.18 7.93 -6.24
N ASN A 28 10.06 7.67 -6.91
CA ASN A 28 9.19 6.56 -6.53
C ASN A 28 9.86 5.20 -6.81
N ALA A 29 10.62 5.09 -7.91
CA ALA A 29 11.42 3.91 -8.20
C ALA A 29 12.54 3.68 -7.18
N ARG A 30 13.20 4.74 -6.71
CA ARG A 30 14.19 4.62 -5.63
C ARG A 30 13.59 4.01 -4.37
N ILE A 31 12.37 4.41 -4.00
CA ILE A 31 11.65 3.86 -2.85
C ILE A 31 11.30 2.38 -3.10
N ALA A 32 10.81 2.04 -4.29
CA ALA A 32 10.49 0.65 -4.65
C ALA A 32 11.72 -0.25 -4.63
N ASN A 33 12.84 0.19 -5.19
CA ASN A 33 14.10 -0.55 -5.23
C ASN A 33 14.67 -0.84 -3.82
N GLU A 34 14.55 0.13 -2.91
CA GLU A 34 15.00 -0.01 -1.52
C GLU A 34 14.07 -0.92 -0.71
N ASN A 35 12.77 -0.63 -0.72
CA ASN A 35 11.80 -1.30 0.15
C ASN A 35 11.28 -2.62 -0.43
N ARG A 36 11.54 -2.90 -1.72
CA ARG A 36 11.07 -4.09 -2.44
C ARG A 36 9.53 -4.21 -2.49
N TYR A 37 8.82 -3.10 -2.41
CA TYR A 37 7.36 -3.03 -2.58
C TYR A 37 6.98 -2.53 -3.98
N ALA A 38 5.88 -3.07 -4.51
CA ALA A 38 5.32 -2.62 -5.77
C ALA A 38 4.87 -1.15 -5.68
N THR A 39 5.24 -0.38 -6.70
CA THR A 39 4.76 1.00 -6.86
C THR A 39 3.55 1.05 -7.79
N PRO A 40 2.51 1.86 -7.48
CA PRO A 40 1.42 2.14 -8.41
C PRO A 40 1.78 3.19 -9.48
N ASN A 41 2.98 3.78 -9.44
CA ASN A 41 3.39 4.84 -10.35
C ASN A 41 4.00 4.27 -11.63
N GLU A 42 3.25 4.26 -12.73
CA GLU A 42 3.71 3.74 -14.02
C GLU A 42 4.96 4.44 -14.56
N ALA A 43 5.11 5.75 -14.29
CA ALA A 43 6.27 6.53 -14.71
C ALA A 43 7.57 6.11 -13.99
N ALA A 44 7.47 5.33 -12.91
CA ALA A 44 8.61 4.79 -12.18
C ALA A 44 9.24 3.57 -12.88
N ARG A 45 8.46 2.81 -13.68
CA ARG A 45 8.90 1.51 -14.24
C ARG A 45 10.26 1.54 -14.95
N PRO A 46 10.61 2.57 -15.75
CA PRO A 46 11.93 2.63 -16.41
C PRO A 46 13.13 2.73 -15.46
N PHE A 47 12.91 3.09 -14.19
CA PHE A 47 13.95 3.33 -13.19
C PHE A 47 14.01 2.21 -12.11
N ILE A 48 13.12 1.22 -12.19
CA ILE A 48 13.09 0.09 -11.25
C ILE A 48 14.13 -0.94 -11.69
N ASP A 49 14.82 -1.53 -10.72
CA ASP A 49 15.77 -2.62 -10.96
C ASP A 49 15.07 -3.75 -11.75
N PRO A 50 15.60 -4.19 -12.91
CA PRO A 50 14.96 -5.23 -13.72
C PRO A 50 14.73 -6.54 -12.98
N THR A 51 15.56 -6.88 -11.98
CA THR A 51 15.37 -8.07 -11.16
C THR A 51 14.13 -7.94 -10.27
N LEU A 52 13.88 -6.75 -9.72
CA LEU A 52 12.70 -6.46 -8.92
C LEU A 52 11.45 -6.34 -9.80
N LEU A 53 11.55 -5.65 -10.94
CA LEU A 53 10.42 -5.43 -11.85
C LEU A 53 9.86 -6.74 -12.42
N ASN A 54 10.71 -7.76 -12.56
CA ASN A 54 10.33 -9.09 -13.06
C ASN A 54 10.07 -10.10 -11.93
N ASP A 55 10.11 -9.70 -10.66
CA ASP A 55 9.77 -10.57 -9.53
C ASP A 55 8.23 -10.67 -9.40
N PRO A 56 7.62 -11.85 -9.68
CA PRO A 56 6.17 -12.00 -9.61
C PRO A 56 5.62 -11.96 -8.18
N VAL A 57 6.47 -12.07 -7.15
CA VAL A 57 6.06 -11.88 -5.75
C VAL A 57 5.81 -10.40 -5.46
N VAL A 58 6.57 -9.51 -6.10
CA VAL A 58 6.42 -8.06 -5.94
C VAL A 58 5.47 -7.49 -6.98
N PHE A 59 5.65 -7.82 -8.26
CA PHE A 59 4.79 -7.40 -9.37
C PHE A 59 4.07 -8.61 -9.97
N PRO A 60 3.01 -9.13 -9.31
CA PRO A 60 2.28 -10.29 -9.80
C PRO A 60 1.60 -10.00 -11.15
N PRO A 61 1.53 -11.00 -12.05
CA PRO A 61 0.74 -10.88 -13.26
C PRO A 61 -0.75 -10.76 -12.93
N ASN A 62 -1.51 -10.05 -13.77
CA ASN A 62 -2.94 -9.80 -13.53
C ASN A 62 -3.79 -11.06 -13.34
N GLN A 63 -3.39 -12.20 -13.92
CA GLN A 63 -4.10 -13.47 -13.75
C GLN A 63 -4.06 -13.96 -12.28
N ASP A 64 -2.98 -13.69 -11.55
CA ASP A 64 -2.82 -14.10 -10.16
C ASP A 64 -3.66 -13.23 -9.22
N LEU A 65 -4.05 -12.04 -9.68
CA LEU A 65 -4.90 -11.10 -8.96
C LEU A 65 -6.41 -11.36 -9.14
N GLN A 66 -6.82 -12.32 -10.00
CA GLN A 66 -8.24 -12.57 -10.29
C GLN A 66 -9.06 -13.00 -9.07
N ASN A 67 -8.42 -13.68 -8.11
CA ASN A 67 -9.04 -14.13 -6.87
C ASN A 67 -8.63 -13.26 -5.66
N ALA A 68 -7.97 -12.13 -5.90
CA ALA A 68 -7.61 -11.21 -4.83
C ALA A 68 -8.84 -10.42 -4.37
N GLU A 69 -8.93 -10.18 -3.06
CA GLU A 69 -9.99 -9.39 -2.46
C GLU A 69 -9.39 -8.13 -1.83
N ILE A 70 -10.11 -7.01 -1.93
CA ILE A 70 -9.82 -5.82 -1.14
C ILE A 70 -10.68 -5.84 0.12
N VAL A 71 -10.11 -5.42 1.24
CA VAL A 71 -10.87 -5.26 2.48
C VAL A 71 -11.72 -4.00 2.37
N LEU A 72 -13.04 -4.17 2.32
CA LEU A 72 -13.99 -3.06 2.38
C LEU A 72 -14.30 -2.71 3.84
N PRO A 73 -14.69 -1.46 4.13
CA PRO A 73 -15.15 -1.08 5.46
C PRO A 73 -16.30 -1.98 5.92
N LEU A 74 -16.19 -2.49 7.15
CA LEU A 74 -17.24 -3.30 7.78
C LEU A 74 -18.24 -2.40 8.51
N SER A 75 -19.43 -2.94 8.82
CA SER A 75 -20.32 -2.27 9.77
C SER A 75 -19.71 -2.31 11.18
N PRO A 76 -20.13 -1.44 12.12
CA PRO A 76 -19.65 -1.50 13.50
C PRO A 76 -19.82 -2.88 14.15
N GLU A 77 -20.91 -3.59 13.84
CA GLU A 77 -21.14 -4.96 14.30
C GLU A 77 -20.15 -5.95 13.66
N GLY A 78 -19.84 -5.75 12.38
CA GLY A 78 -18.85 -6.55 11.64
C GLY A 78 -17.45 -6.37 12.21
N GLU A 79 -17.01 -5.12 12.44
CA GLU A 79 -15.70 -4.81 13.04
C GLU A 79 -15.57 -5.44 14.43
N LYS A 80 -16.58 -5.28 15.28
CA LYS A 80 -16.61 -5.90 16.61
C LYS A 80 -16.47 -7.42 16.51
N ARG A 81 -17.24 -8.06 15.63
CA ARG A 81 -17.19 -9.51 15.46
C ARG A 81 -15.81 -9.99 15.02
N TYR A 82 -15.16 -9.27 14.11
CA TYR A 82 -13.78 -9.58 13.69
C TYR A 82 -12.80 -9.46 14.87
N ALA A 83 -12.90 -8.38 15.65
CA ALA A 83 -12.05 -8.17 16.83
C ALA A 83 -12.24 -9.27 17.89
N ASP A 84 -13.49 -9.62 18.22
CA ASP A 84 -13.81 -10.68 19.19
C ASP A 84 -13.25 -12.04 18.75
N LEU A 85 -13.34 -12.36 17.46
CA LEU A 85 -12.79 -13.60 16.89
C LEU A 85 -11.27 -13.61 16.93
N TRP A 86 -10.63 -12.48 16.63
CA TRP A 86 -9.18 -12.34 16.68
C TRP A 86 -8.65 -12.46 18.11
N GLU A 87 -9.30 -11.83 19.09
CA GLU A 87 -8.93 -11.95 20.50
C GLU A 87 -9.04 -13.40 20.97
N ARG A 88 -10.14 -14.09 20.67
CA ARG A 88 -10.29 -15.52 20.99
C ARG A 88 -9.19 -16.38 20.38
N PHE A 89 -8.84 -16.13 19.12
CA PHE A 89 -7.77 -16.84 18.43
C PHE A 89 -6.41 -16.63 19.12
N ILE A 90 -6.07 -15.38 19.47
CA ILE A 90 -4.80 -15.04 20.14
C ILE A 90 -4.76 -15.59 21.57
N ASP A 91 -5.88 -15.58 22.29
CA ASP A 91 -5.99 -16.11 23.65
C ASP A 91 -5.85 -17.63 23.73
N GLY A 92 -5.93 -18.34 22.60
CA GLY A 92 -5.92 -19.81 22.55
C GLY A 92 -7.11 -20.44 23.27
N LYS A 93 -8.18 -19.67 23.51
CA LYS A 93 -9.43 -20.19 24.08
C LYS A 93 -10.21 -20.89 22.95
N PRO A 94 -10.67 -22.14 23.16
CA PRO A 94 -11.44 -22.86 22.15
C PRO A 94 -12.71 -22.10 21.69
#